data_AF-A0AA41Z280-F1
#
_entry.id   AF-A0AA41Z280-F1
#
_cell.length_a   1.000
_cell.length_b   1.000
_cell.length_c   1.000
_cell.angle_alpha   90.00
_cell.angle_beta   90.00
_cell.angle_gamma   90.00
#
_symmetry.space_group_name_H-M   'P 1'
#
loop_
_entity.id
_entity.type
_entity.pdbx_description
1 polymer ?
#
loop_
_entity_poly.entity_id
_entity_poly.type
_entity_poly.pdbx_seq_one_letter_code
_entity_poly.pdbx_strand_id
1 'polypeptide(L)'
;MSARKILFEWVMQPGTGKAIELLAGQILRIEQVEGLQCVDFNCFNLHDYKEFMHCGRTRTVHGFNPSKGTFMWSAPPRERALLYILDDTVGRNDVLFPRCSAYVYESAYGFDAHTNCHDIQAEAQREYGLTPDDVHDSFNLFMCTEVTLDGRATITRQTSTAGDHVDLLALADVLAIPNVCGADVMRTSNFGLKPIKLTVFEATDADLASVPKTPILKSQRTPKDFRQPLIKAERALVRDATYVPEFVNVPLREDVLRVTLDADEAAMLDGLRLPVYGSDDASALRDILFTWWEERFLGAAQAGAPAVGDR
;
A
#
# COMPACT_ATOMS: atom_id res chain seq x y z
N MET A 1 28.12 -10.51 -8.70
CA MET A 1 26.72 -10.98 -8.78
C MET A 1 26.16 -10.47 -10.09
N SER A 2 25.45 -11.31 -10.85
CA SER A 2 24.79 -10.84 -12.08
C SER A 2 23.72 -9.82 -11.71
N ALA A 3 23.59 -8.74 -12.48
CA ALA A 3 22.47 -7.81 -12.32
C ALA A 3 21.14 -8.53 -12.65
N ARG A 4 20.07 -8.17 -11.93
CA ARG A 4 18.71 -8.65 -12.23
C ARG A 4 18.26 -8.10 -13.59
N LYS A 5 17.58 -8.92 -14.39
CA LYS A 5 17.03 -8.51 -15.69
C LYS A 5 15.67 -7.87 -15.50
N ILE A 6 15.48 -6.67 -16.03
CA ILE A 6 14.19 -5.97 -16.03
C ILE A 6 13.25 -6.59 -17.06
N LEU A 7 12.00 -6.84 -16.66
CA LEU A 7 10.92 -7.38 -17.49
C LEU A 7 9.81 -6.36 -17.76
N PHE A 8 9.58 -5.43 -16.83
CA PHE A 8 8.55 -4.40 -16.93
C PHE A 8 8.92 -3.18 -16.08
N GLU A 9 8.58 -1.98 -16.55
CA GLU A 9 8.68 -0.73 -15.79
C GLU A 9 7.43 0.11 -16.01
N TRP A 10 6.94 0.74 -14.94
CA TRP A 10 5.78 1.63 -14.98
C TRP A 10 5.85 2.66 -13.87
N VAL A 11 5.42 3.89 -14.15
CA VAL A 11 5.28 4.95 -13.13
C VAL A 11 3.79 5.18 -12.88
N MET A 12 3.30 4.72 -11.74
CA MET A 12 1.93 4.99 -11.30
C MET A 12 1.81 6.43 -10.84
N GLN A 13 0.78 7.11 -11.33
CA GLN A 13 0.48 8.49 -10.96
C GLN A 13 -0.39 8.54 -9.69
N PRO A 14 -0.38 9.67 -8.95
CA PRO A 14 -1.34 9.94 -7.89
C PRO A 14 -2.79 9.57 -8.25
N GLY A 15 -3.48 8.90 -7.33
CA GLY A 15 -4.86 8.44 -7.51
C GLY A 15 -5.03 7.22 -8.42
N THR A 16 -3.94 6.57 -8.87
CA THR A 16 -4.01 5.41 -9.77
C THR A 16 -3.42 4.14 -9.14
N GLY A 17 -3.77 2.99 -9.70
CA GLY A 17 -3.21 1.68 -9.35
C GLY A 17 -2.92 0.84 -10.59
N LYS A 18 -2.25 -0.29 -10.42
CA LYS A 18 -1.96 -1.20 -11.53
C LYS A 18 -1.97 -2.66 -11.08
N ALA A 19 -2.72 -3.50 -11.78
CA ALA A 19 -2.63 -4.94 -11.64
C ALA A 19 -1.50 -5.51 -12.53
N ILE A 20 -0.64 -6.34 -11.95
CA ILE A 20 0.56 -6.90 -12.57
C ILE A 20 0.58 -8.41 -12.32
N GLU A 21 0.65 -9.19 -13.40
CA GLU A 21 1.02 -10.60 -13.32
C GLU A 21 2.48 -10.71 -12.87
N LEU A 22 2.72 -11.37 -11.74
CA LEU A 22 4.03 -11.62 -11.19
C LEU A 22 4.19 -13.14 -11.02
N LEU A 23 4.93 -13.75 -11.93
CA LEU A 23 5.14 -15.20 -11.94
C LEU A 23 6.10 -15.63 -10.82
N ALA A 24 6.00 -16.87 -10.36
CA ALA A 24 6.91 -17.42 -9.37
C ALA A 24 8.38 -17.25 -9.81
N GLY A 25 9.21 -16.73 -8.92
CA GLY A 25 10.60 -16.40 -9.22
C GLY A 25 10.81 -15.03 -9.90
N GLN A 26 9.78 -14.20 -10.02
CA GLN A 26 9.92 -12.79 -10.38
C GLN A 26 9.87 -11.90 -9.14
N ILE A 27 10.47 -10.72 -9.24
CA ILE A 27 10.52 -9.71 -8.16
C ILE A 27 9.77 -8.47 -8.63
N LEU A 28 8.82 -8.00 -7.83
CA LEU A 28 8.23 -6.67 -7.99
C LEU A 28 8.92 -5.70 -7.03
N ARG A 29 9.62 -4.72 -7.59
CA ARG A 29 10.09 -3.55 -6.86
C ARG A 29 9.05 -2.46 -6.89
N ILE A 30 8.78 -1.91 -5.72
CA ILE A 30 7.95 -0.72 -5.52
C ILE A 30 8.88 0.35 -4.96
N GLU A 31 9.09 1.41 -5.72
CA GLU A 31 10.15 2.41 -5.48
C GLU A 31 9.56 3.83 -5.42
N GLN A 32 10.02 4.60 -4.45
CA GLN A 32 9.73 6.02 -4.28
C GLN A 32 10.36 6.82 -5.42
N VAL A 33 9.55 7.55 -6.18
CA VAL A 33 10.08 8.48 -7.20
C VAL A 33 10.64 9.73 -6.53
N GLU A 34 9.86 10.30 -5.60
CA GLU A 34 10.21 11.52 -4.87
C GLU A 34 10.41 11.26 -3.36
N GLY A 35 9.78 10.22 -2.82
CA GLY A 35 9.75 9.91 -1.39
C GLY A 35 8.44 10.28 -0.72
N LEU A 36 8.22 9.75 0.48
CA LEU A 36 7.08 10.07 1.35
C LEU A 36 5.70 9.72 0.78
N GLN A 37 5.61 8.71 -0.10
CA GLN A 37 4.33 8.19 -0.59
C GLN A 37 4.03 6.78 -0.05
N CYS A 38 2.86 6.61 0.55
CA CYS A 38 2.33 5.30 0.92
C CYS A 38 1.79 4.52 -0.29
N VAL A 39 1.95 3.20 -0.28
CA VAL A 39 1.37 2.31 -1.30
C VAL A 39 0.52 1.26 -0.62
N ASP A 40 -0.75 1.19 -1.00
CA ASP A 40 -1.62 0.07 -0.62
C ASP A 40 -1.39 -1.08 -1.60
N PHE A 41 -1.46 -2.32 -1.11
CA PHE A 41 -1.15 -3.51 -1.90
C PHE A 41 -2.12 -4.66 -1.62
N ASN A 42 -2.70 -5.24 -2.68
CA ASN A 42 -3.35 -6.55 -2.63
C ASN A 42 -2.61 -7.57 -3.51
N CYS A 43 -2.83 -8.85 -3.20
CA CYS A 43 -2.19 -9.95 -3.90
C CYS A 43 -3.11 -11.18 -3.90
N PHE A 44 -3.36 -11.70 -5.09
CA PHE A 44 -4.16 -12.89 -5.34
C PHE A 44 -3.30 -13.96 -5.99
N ASN A 45 -3.57 -15.24 -5.73
CA ASN A 45 -3.05 -16.30 -6.59
C ASN A 45 -3.66 -16.14 -7.99
N LEU A 46 -2.81 -16.10 -9.01
CA LEU A 46 -3.23 -15.88 -10.40
C LEU A 46 -4.19 -16.98 -10.92
N HIS A 47 -4.07 -18.18 -10.37
CA HIS A 47 -4.84 -19.37 -10.79
C HIS A 47 -6.05 -19.65 -9.89
N ASP A 48 -6.22 -18.91 -8.79
CA ASP A 48 -7.41 -18.93 -7.94
C ASP A 48 -7.47 -17.68 -7.06
N TYR A 49 -8.27 -16.69 -7.46
CA TYR A 49 -8.40 -15.44 -6.70
C TYR A 49 -9.09 -15.61 -5.33
N LYS A 50 -9.68 -16.78 -5.02
CA LYS A 50 -10.15 -17.07 -3.66
C LYS A 50 -8.98 -17.40 -2.71
N GLU A 51 -7.78 -17.61 -3.23
CA GLU A 51 -6.54 -17.54 -2.47
C GLU A 51 -5.93 -16.14 -2.61
N PHE A 52 -5.98 -15.35 -1.55
CA PHE A 52 -5.43 -14.00 -1.50
C PHE A 52 -4.61 -13.79 -0.23
N MET A 53 -3.80 -12.73 -0.22
CA MET A 53 -2.97 -12.35 0.91
C MET A 53 -3.80 -12.07 2.16
N HIS A 54 -3.39 -12.59 3.30
CA HIS A 54 -4.09 -12.50 4.57
C HIS A 54 -3.27 -11.72 5.60
N CYS A 55 -3.51 -10.41 5.69
CA CYS A 55 -2.84 -9.51 6.62
C CYS A 55 -2.90 -10.00 8.06
N GLY A 56 -4.02 -10.58 8.51
CA GLY A 56 -4.15 -11.14 9.86
C GLY A 56 -3.16 -12.27 10.16
N ARG A 57 -2.91 -13.17 9.20
CA ARG A 57 -1.90 -14.23 9.37
C ARG A 57 -0.49 -13.66 9.32
N THR A 58 -0.19 -12.81 8.34
CA THR A 58 1.10 -12.13 8.25
C THR A 58 1.43 -11.39 9.55
N ARG A 59 0.45 -10.65 10.11
CA ARG A 59 0.57 -9.93 11.38
C ARG A 59 0.89 -10.84 12.56
N THR A 60 0.22 -11.99 12.65
CA THR A 60 0.45 -12.95 13.74
C THR A 60 1.86 -13.54 13.68
N VAL A 61 2.39 -13.78 12.48
CA VAL A 61 3.69 -14.43 12.30
C VAL A 61 4.85 -13.43 12.39
N HIS A 62 4.65 -12.22 11.88
CA HIS A 62 5.73 -11.26 11.62
C HIS A 62 5.57 -9.91 12.33
N GLY A 63 4.51 -9.74 13.13
CA GLY A 63 4.20 -8.49 13.80
C GLY A 63 3.45 -7.49 12.91
N PHE A 64 3.19 -6.29 13.45
CA PHE A 64 2.39 -5.26 12.78
C PHE A 64 3.10 -4.60 11.59
N ASN A 65 4.43 -4.62 11.58
CA ASN A 65 5.25 -3.96 10.56
C ASN A 65 6.20 -4.96 9.85
N PRO A 66 5.69 -5.75 8.90
CA PRO A 66 6.52 -6.61 8.06
C PRO A 66 7.64 -5.84 7.38
N SER A 67 8.82 -6.47 7.26
CA SER A 67 9.97 -5.91 6.54
C SER A 67 10.81 -7.03 5.94
N LYS A 68 12.03 -6.72 5.46
CA LYS A 68 12.99 -7.68 4.90
C LYS A 68 13.04 -8.98 5.71
N GLY A 69 12.90 -10.10 5.01
CA GLY A 69 12.88 -11.42 5.64
C GLY A 69 11.48 -11.96 5.96
N THR A 70 10.43 -11.20 5.68
CA THR A 70 9.05 -11.55 6.01
C THR A 70 8.32 -12.25 4.86
N PHE A 71 7.47 -13.23 5.17
CA PHE A 71 6.56 -13.87 4.21
C PHE A 71 5.17 -13.24 4.25
N MET A 72 4.59 -12.99 3.08
CA MET A 72 3.17 -12.63 2.95
C MET A 72 2.36 -13.90 2.78
N TRP A 73 1.51 -14.20 3.77
CA TRP A 73 0.76 -15.45 3.82
C TRP A 73 -0.59 -15.34 3.12
N SER A 74 -1.06 -16.42 2.50
CA SER A 74 -2.44 -16.53 2.00
C SER A 74 -3.43 -16.91 3.11
N ALA A 75 -4.72 -16.67 2.85
CA ALA A 75 -5.80 -17.09 3.74
C ALA A 75 -5.92 -18.62 3.87
N PRO A 76 -6.43 -19.15 5.00
CA PRO A 76 -6.87 -20.53 5.08
C PRO A 76 -8.00 -20.80 4.06
N PRO A 77 -8.12 -22.01 3.52
CA PRO A 77 -7.49 -23.23 4.02
C PRO A 77 -6.05 -23.46 3.53
N ARG A 78 -5.56 -22.67 2.57
CA ARG A 78 -4.26 -22.92 1.92
C ARG A 78 -3.06 -22.46 2.70
N GLU A 79 -3.17 -21.30 3.35
CA GLU A 79 -2.22 -20.80 4.36
C GLU A 79 -0.74 -21.07 4.04
N ARG A 80 -0.33 -20.63 2.84
CA ARG A 80 1.04 -20.71 2.34
C ARG A 80 1.58 -19.32 2.01
N ALA A 81 2.89 -19.17 1.96
CA ALA A 81 3.51 -17.93 1.54
C ALA A 81 3.28 -17.68 0.03
N LEU A 82 2.82 -16.48 -0.32
CA LEU A 82 2.65 -16.01 -1.70
C LEU A 82 3.83 -15.13 -2.14
N LEU A 83 4.32 -14.28 -1.23
CA LEU A 83 5.43 -13.35 -1.48
C LEU A 83 6.45 -13.42 -0.33
N TYR A 84 7.67 -12.99 -0.62
CA TYR A 84 8.75 -12.79 0.35
C TYR A 84 9.36 -11.40 0.16
N ILE A 85 9.55 -10.66 1.25
CA ILE A 85 10.23 -9.36 1.22
C ILE A 85 11.74 -9.61 1.17
N LEU A 86 12.32 -9.53 -0.03
CA LEU A 86 13.76 -9.72 -0.26
C LEU A 86 14.58 -8.55 0.28
N ASP A 87 14.08 -7.34 0.07
CA ASP A 87 14.72 -6.11 0.51
C ASP A 87 13.68 -5.05 0.84
N ASP A 88 14.03 -4.19 1.80
CA ASP A 88 13.22 -3.06 2.25
C ASP A 88 14.20 -2.02 2.81
N THR A 89 14.35 -0.90 2.12
CA THR A 89 15.33 0.14 2.49
C THR A 89 14.83 1.06 3.60
N VAL A 90 13.51 1.07 3.86
CA VAL A 90 12.89 1.97 4.84
C VAL A 90 12.62 1.23 6.16
N GLY A 91 12.27 -0.05 6.09
CA GLY A 91 11.95 -0.86 7.27
C GLY A 91 10.60 -0.51 7.90
N ARG A 92 9.72 0.17 7.15
CA ARG A 92 8.42 0.66 7.61
C ARG A 92 7.35 0.23 6.63
N ASN A 93 6.52 -0.72 7.05
CA ASN A 93 5.30 -1.11 6.36
C ASN A 93 4.25 -1.47 7.40
N ASP A 94 3.00 -1.67 7.02
CA ASP A 94 1.91 -1.93 7.95
C ASP A 94 0.92 -2.99 7.45
N VAL A 95 0.45 -3.84 8.37
CA VAL A 95 -0.65 -4.80 8.16
C VAL A 95 -1.71 -4.68 9.27
N LEU A 96 -1.78 -3.53 9.93
CA LEU A 96 -2.70 -3.25 11.02
C LEU A 96 -3.88 -2.41 10.55
N PHE A 97 -3.61 -1.32 9.83
CA PHE A 97 -4.64 -0.41 9.35
C PHE A 97 -5.32 -0.95 8.08
N PRO A 98 -6.63 -0.73 7.95
CA PRO A 98 -7.31 -1.01 6.70
C PRO A 98 -6.95 0.04 5.65
N ARG A 99 -7.33 -0.25 4.40
CA ARG A 99 -7.34 0.74 3.31
C ARG A 99 -8.36 1.85 3.57
N CYS A 100 -8.07 3.06 3.12
CA CYS A 100 -9.06 4.15 3.16
C CYS A 100 -10.20 3.92 2.15
N SER A 101 -11.35 4.54 2.40
CA SER A 101 -12.57 4.40 1.60
C SER A 101 -13.38 5.69 1.61
N ALA A 102 -14.29 5.86 0.63
CA ALA A 102 -15.20 7.01 0.58
C ALA A 102 -15.97 7.21 1.89
N TYR A 103 -16.42 6.11 2.53
CA TYR A 103 -17.11 6.17 3.83
C TYR A 103 -16.25 6.81 4.92
N VAL A 104 -14.95 6.45 5.02
CA VAL A 104 -14.04 7.04 6.01
C VAL A 104 -13.83 8.52 5.72
N TYR A 105 -13.66 8.90 4.45
CA TYR A 105 -13.47 10.30 4.07
C TYR A 105 -14.68 11.17 4.42
N GLU A 106 -15.90 10.72 4.13
CA GLU A 106 -17.09 11.49 4.46
C GLU A 106 -17.35 11.50 5.97
N SER A 107 -17.35 10.33 6.61
CA SER A 107 -17.74 10.22 8.02
C SER A 107 -16.71 10.82 8.99
N ALA A 108 -15.41 10.61 8.75
CA ALA A 108 -14.35 11.08 9.63
C ALA A 108 -13.87 12.50 9.27
N TYR A 109 -13.84 12.84 7.97
CA TYR A 109 -13.19 14.07 7.50
C TYR A 109 -14.15 15.06 6.82
N GLY A 110 -15.38 14.66 6.50
CA GLY A 110 -16.37 15.52 5.87
C GLY A 110 -16.14 15.76 4.37
N PHE A 111 -15.34 14.92 3.71
CA PHE A 111 -15.13 14.98 2.26
C PHE A 111 -16.07 14.00 1.55
N ASP A 112 -17.10 14.54 0.89
CA ASP A 112 -18.08 13.78 0.09
C ASP A 112 -17.53 13.35 -1.29
N ALA A 113 -16.42 13.95 -1.73
CA ALA A 113 -15.65 13.55 -2.90
C ALA A 113 -14.15 13.55 -2.60
N HIS A 114 -13.55 12.36 -2.48
CA HIS A 114 -12.11 12.20 -2.25
C HIS A 114 -11.56 10.92 -2.86
N THR A 115 -10.33 10.96 -3.38
CA THR A 115 -9.63 9.75 -3.84
C THR A 115 -9.30 8.82 -2.67
N ASN A 116 -9.46 7.51 -2.84
CA ASN A 116 -9.27 6.54 -1.76
C ASN A 116 -8.79 5.18 -2.29
N CYS A 117 -8.04 4.45 -1.46
CA CYS A 117 -7.43 3.19 -1.87
C CYS A 117 -8.45 2.13 -2.27
N HIS A 118 -9.61 2.03 -1.59
CA HIS A 118 -10.62 1.04 -1.96
C HIS A 118 -11.07 1.20 -3.43
N ASP A 119 -11.45 2.41 -3.84
CA ASP A 119 -11.94 2.68 -5.19
C ASP A 119 -10.82 2.49 -6.24
N ILE A 120 -9.61 2.97 -5.94
CA ILE A 120 -8.46 2.81 -6.84
C ILE A 120 -8.14 1.33 -7.04
N GLN A 121 -8.15 0.56 -5.95
CA GLN A 121 -7.86 -0.87 -5.96
C GLN A 121 -8.91 -1.65 -6.75
N ALA A 122 -10.18 -1.32 -6.53
CA ALA A 122 -11.32 -1.92 -7.22
C ALA A 122 -11.26 -1.71 -8.74
N GLU A 123 -10.88 -0.50 -9.18
CA GLU A 123 -10.69 -0.23 -10.60
C GLU A 123 -9.43 -0.93 -11.13
N ALA A 124 -8.29 -0.84 -10.45
CA ALA A 124 -7.04 -1.46 -10.91
C ALA A 124 -7.16 -2.98 -11.14
N GLN A 125 -7.91 -3.68 -10.30
CA GLN A 125 -8.10 -5.13 -10.43
C GLN A 125 -9.16 -5.53 -11.48
N ARG A 126 -9.99 -4.58 -11.93
CA ARG A 126 -11.04 -4.81 -12.93
C ARG A 126 -10.46 -5.25 -14.28
N GLU A 127 -9.19 -4.91 -14.57
CA GLU A 127 -8.43 -5.40 -15.74
C GLU A 127 -8.40 -6.95 -15.81
N TYR A 128 -8.59 -7.65 -14.68
CA TYR A 128 -8.59 -9.11 -14.57
C TYR A 128 -9.97 -9.66 -14.19
N GLY A 129 -11.02 -8.85 -14.35
CA GLY A 129 -12.40 -9.22 -14.10
C GLY A 129 -12.82 -9.24 -12.63
N LEU A 130 -11.95 -8.89 -11.69
CA LEU A 130 -12.28 -8.80 -10.26
C LEU A 130 -13.27 -7.66 -9.98
N THR A 131 -14.04 -7.79 -8.90
CA THR A 131 -15.06 -6.80 -8.47
C THR A 131 -14.66 -6.09 -7.19
N PRO A 132 -15.27 -4.94 -6.85
CA PRO A 132 -14.99 -4.23 -5.60
C PRO A 132 -15.04 -5.12 -4.34
N ASP A 133 -15.92 -6.13 -4.30
CA ASP A 133 -16.02 -7.09 -3.18
C ASP A 133 -14.82 -8.03 -3.03
N ASP A 134 -13.98 -8.15 -4.07
CA ASP A 134 -12.77 -8.97 -4.00
C ASP A 134 -11.60 -8.21 -3.35
N VAL A 135 -11.69 -6.88 -3.19
CA VAL A 135 -10.64 -6.10 -2.51
C VAL A 135 -10.54 -6.54 -1.05
N HIS A 136 -9.35 -6.94 -0.61
CA HIS A 136 -9.08 -7.37 0.75
C HIS A 136 -8.28 -6.34 1.54
N ASP A 137 -8.03 -6.61 2.82
CA ASP A 137 -7.19 -5.73 3.67
C ASP A 137 -5.82 -5.52 3.04
N SER A 138 -5.36 -4.26 3.04
CA SER A 138 -4.12 -3.87 2.38
C SER A 138 -2.88 -4.24 3.20
N PHE A 139 -1.81 -4.56 2.49
CA PHE A 139 -0.46 -4.38 3.00
C PHE A 139 -0.03 -2.95 2.63
N ASN A 140 0.20 -2.11 3.64
CA ASN A 140 0.46 -0.69 3.46
C ASN A 140 1.98 -0.46 3.48
N LEU A 141 2.59 -0.44 2.30
CA LEU A 141 4.01 -0.23 2.09
C LEU A 141 4.38 1.22 2.40
N PHE A 142 5.53 1.43 3.05
CA PHE A 142 6.05 2.73 3.50
C PHE A 142 5.23 3.42 4.59
N MET A 143 4.06 2.91 4.94
CA MET A 143 3.21 3.47 5.98
C MET A 143 3.87 3.29 7.36
N CYS A 144 4.17 4.40 8.03
CA CYS A 144 4.71 4.39 9.39
C CYS A 144 3.56 4.31 10.39
N THR A 145 3.50 3.23 11.16
CA THR A 145 2.50 3.04 12.21
C THR A 145 3.16 2.67 13.53
N GLU A 146 2.52 3.08 14.63
CA GLU A 146 2.93 2.77 15.99
C GLU A 146 1.73 2.31 16.80
N VAL A 147 1.98 1.45 17.79
CA VAL A 147 0.97 1.04 18.78
C VAL A 147 1.39 1.56 20.14
N THR A 148 0.56 2.39 20.73
CA THR A 148 0.77 2.97 22.06
C THR A 148 0.58 1.93 23.16
N LEU A 149 1.03 2.23 24.38
CA LEU A 149 0.92 1.31 25.53
C LEU A 149 -0.53 1.01 25.94
N ASP A 150 -1.47 1.90 25.65
CA ASP A 150 -2.91 1.69 25.84
C ASP A 150 -3.58 0.95 24.67
N GLY A 151 -2.79 0.50 23.70
CA GLY A 151 -3.23 -0.36 22.59
C GLY A 151 -3.84 0.40 21.40
N ARG A 152 -3.64 1.72 21.31
CA ARG A 152 -4.11 2.51 20.16
C ARG A 152 -3.07 2.50 19.05
N ALA A 153 -3.54 2.30 17.83
CA ALA A 153 -2.71 2.45 16.66
C ALA A 153 -2.71 3.93 16.21
N THR A 154 -1.56 4.44 15.82
CA THR A 154 -1.41 5.79 15.23
C THR A 154 -0.58 5.72 13.96
N ILE A 155 -0.87 6.65 13.04
CA ILE A 155 -0.10 6.84 11.81
C ILE A 155 0.89 7.98 12.07
N THR A 156 2.17 7.70 11.84
CA THR A 156 3.24 8.68 11.97
C THR A 156 3.78 9.06 10.59
N ARG A 157 4.64 10.07 10.54
CA ARG A 157 5.19 10.56 9.27
C ARG A 157 6.15 9.56 8.65
N GLN A 158 6.13 9.50 7.33
CA GLN A 158 7.12 8.78 6.56
C GLN A 158 8.47 9.50 6.58
N THR A 159 9.53 8.73 6.37
CA THR A 159 10.90 9.21 6.23
C THR A 159 11.56 8.72 4.94
N SER A 160 10.78 8.10 4.04
CA SER A 160 11.27 7.55 2.78
C SER A 160 11.65 8.68 1.81
N THR A 161 12.68 8.44 1.02
CA THR A 161 13.28 9.37 0.07
C THR A 161 13.29 8.77 -1.34
N ALA A 162 13.60 9.58 -2.35
CA ALA A 162 13.72 9.09 -3.73
C ALA A 162 14.69 7.89 -3.83
N GLY A 163 14.24 6.80 -4.48
CA GLY A 163 14.99 5.55 -4.63
C GLY A 163 14.82 4.55 -3.49
N ASP A 164 14.20 4.93 -2.37
CA ASP A 164 13.79 3.96 -1.36
C ASP A 164 12.78 2.97 -1.94
N HIS A 165 12.90 1.70 -1.58
CA HIS A 165 12.12 0.64 -2.22
C HIS A 165 11.87 -0.57 -1.33
N VAL A 166 10.88 -1.36 -1.75
CA VAL A 166 10.61 -2.72 -1.28
C VAL A 166 10.63 -3.68 -2.46
N ASP A 167 11.36 -4.78 -2.31
CA ASP A 167 11.45 -5.87 -3.29
C ASP A 167 10.66 -7.08 -2.83
N LEU A 168 9.57 -7.39 -3.53
CA LEU A 168 8.68 -8.52 -3.27
C LEU A 168 8.95 -9.65 -4.27
N LEU A 169 9.52 -10.77 -3.80
CA LEU A 169 9.68 -11.97 -4.60
C LEU A 169 8.42 -12.83 -4.57
N ALA A 170 7.90 -13.19 -5.74
CA ALA A 170 6.79 -14.12 -5.88
C ALA A 170 7.24 -15.57 -5.64
N LEU A 171 6.56 -16.26 -4.72
CA LEU A 171 6.74 -17.69 -4.43
C LEU A 171 5.69 -18.57 -5.12
N ALA A 172 4.71 -17.93 -5.75
CA ALA A 172 3.68 -18.51 -6.57
C ALA A 172 3.35 -17.51 -7.68
N ASP A 173 2.69 -17.94 -8.76
CA ASP A 173 2.14 -17.00 -9.71
C ASP A 173 1.03 -16.20 -9.03
N VAL A 174 1.19 -14.87 -9.01
CA VAL A 174 0.26 -13.97 -8.33
C VAL A 174 -0.14 -12.83 -9.24
N LEU A 175 -1.32 -12.28 -8.96
CA LEU A 175 -1.73 -10.97 -9.40
C LEU A 175 -1.40 -9.97 -8.29
N ALA A 176 -0.34 -9.19 -8.49
CA ALA A 176 0.11 -8.14 -7.59
C ALA A 176 -0.53 -6.80 -7.97
N ILE A 177 -1.14 -6.11 -7.02
CA ILE A 177 -1.94 -4.91 -7.31
C ILE A 177 -1.57 -3.80 -6.31
N PRO A 178 -0.48 -3.05 -6.56
CA PRO A 178 -0.19 -1.83 -5.83
C PRO A 178 -1.05 -0.65 -6.32
N ASN A 179 -1.36 0.29 -5.42
CA ASN A 179 -1.89 1.60 -5.77
C ASN A 179 -1.22 2.73 -5.00
N VAL A 180 -1.18 3.91 -5.61
CA VAL A 180 -0.74 5.13 -4.91
C VAL A 180 -1.83 5.51 -3.91
N CYS A 181 -1.50 5.50 -2.61
CA CYS A 181 -2.47 5.86 -1.57
C CYS A 181 -2.94 7.31 -1.77
N GLY A 182 -4.25 7.51 -1.75
CA GLY A 182 -4.89 8.81 -1.98
C GLY A 182 -4.99 9.71 -0.76
N ALA A 183 -4.32 9.41 0.36
CA ALA A 183 -4.43 10.16 1.61
C ALA A 183 -3.48 11.37 1.66
N ASP A 184 -4.00 12.57 1.45
CA ASP A 184 -3.31 13.86 1.51
C ASP A 184 -3.79 14.77 2.65
N VAL A 185 -4.83 14.37 3.39
CA VAL A 185 -5.31 15.05 4.60
C VAL A 185 -4.86 14.39 5.90
N MET A 186 -4.00 13.36 5.79
CA MET A 186 -3.43 12.59 6.90
C MET A 186 -1.91 12.43 6.74
N ARG A 187 -1.23 12.06 7.83
CA ARG A 187 0.23 11.84 7.84
C ARG A 187 0.70 10.66 6.99
N THR A 188 -0.21 9.83 6.48
CA THR A 188 0.05 8.60 5.71
C THR A 188 1.06 8.80 4.58
N SER A 189 0.91 9.86 3.77
CA SER A 189 1.85 10.27 2.71
C SER A 189 2.37 11.69 2.94
N ASN A 190 2.55 12.08 4.22
CA ASN A 190 3.00 13.41 4.62
C ASN A 190 2.24 14.55 3.90
N PHE A 191 0.91 14.40 3.79
CA PHE A 191 0.01 15.38 3.20
C PHE A 191 0.25 15.71 1.71
N GLY A 192 0.90 14.84 0.94
CA GLY A 192 1.10 15.04 -0.49
C GLY A 192 1.09 13.74 -1.27
N LEU A 193 0.50 13.77 -2.46
CA LEU A 193 0.42 12.60 -3.33
C LEU A 193 1.51 12.67 -4.38
N LYS A 194 2.30 11.60 -4.51
CA LYS A 194 3.47 11.53 -5.40
C LYS A 194 3.46 10.22 -6.20
N PRO A 195 4.10 10.20 -7.38
CA PRO A 195 4.16 8.99 -8.20
C PRO A 195 5.02 7.89 -7.56
N ILE A 196 4.75 6.65 -7.94
CA ILE A 196 5.48 5.45 -7.51
C ILE A 196 5.97 4.70 -8.74
N LYS A 197 7.24 4.27 -8.72
CA LYS A 197 7.81 3.45 -9.78
C LYS A 197 7.67 1.97 -9.43
N LEU A 198 7.21 1.21 -10.41
CA LEU A 198 7.14 -0.23 -10.38
C LEU A 198 8.16 -0.80 -11.36
N THR A 199 8.92 -1.79 -10.92
CA THR A 199 9.83 -2.54 -11.79
C THR A 199 9.69 -4.03 -11.52
N VAL A 200 9.43 -4.83 -12.55
CA VAL A 200 9.45 -6.30 -12.44
C VAL A 200 10.79 -6.80 -12.93
N PHE A 201 11.40 -7.69 -12.15
CA PHE A 201 12.66 -8.36 -12.48
C PHE A 201 12.51 -9.87 -12.57
N GLU A 202 13.36 -10.48 -13.38
CA GLU A 202 13.69 -11.90 -13.25
C GLU A 202 14.65 -12.07 -12.06
N ALA A 203 14.28 -12.91 -11.07
CA ALA A 203 15.14 -13.17 -9.92
C ALA A 203 16.39 -13.94 -10.35
N THR A 204 17.51 -13.66 -9.69
CA THR A 204 18.73 -14.44 -9.87
C THR A 204 18.70 -15.72 -9.03
N ASP A 205 19.55 -16.69 -9.33
CA ASP A 205 19.72 -17.89 -8.49
C ASP A 205 20.08 -17.54 -7.04
N ALA A 206 20.81 -16.44 -6.83
CA ALA A 206 21.17 -15.96 -5.50
C ALA A 206 19.95 -15.41 -4.75
N ASP A 207 19.07 -14.66 -5.43
CA ASP A 207 17.82 -14.19 -4.85
C ASP A 207 16.96 -15.37 -4.40
N LEU A 208 16.76 -16.37 -5.27
CA LEU A 208 15.98 -17.57 -4.99
C LEU A 208 16.58 -18.40 -3.84
N ALA A 209 17.90 -18.57 -3.82
CA ALA A 209 18.59 -19.32 -2.77
C ALA A 209 18.56 -18.62 -1.40
N SER A 210 18.36 -17.30 -1.37
CA SER A 210 18.29 -16.52 -0.12
C SER A 210 16.99 -16.74 0.65
N VAL A 211 15.94 -17.24 -0.01
CA VAL A 211 14.61 -17.40 0.58
C VAL A 211 14.57 -18.63 1.49
N PRO A 212 14.19 -18.49 2.77
CA PRO A 212 13.97 -19.63 3.64
C PRO A 212 12.85 -20.53 3.12
N LYS A 213 12.99 -21.86 3.29
CA LYS A 213 11.92 -22.79 2.92
C LYS A 213 10.80 -22.73 3.96
N THR A 214 9.56 -22.57 3.52
CA THR A 214 8.38 -22.77 4.37
C THR A 214 8.09 -24.27 4.50
N PRO A 215 7.71 -24.76 5.70
CA PRO A 215 7.42 -26.18 5.89
C PRO A 215 6.15 -26.59 5.16
N ILE A 216 6.15 -27.81 4.60
CA ILE A 216 4.94 -28.47 4.13
C ILE A 216 4.45 -29.37 5.26
N LEU A 217 3.35 -28.98 5.89
CA LEU A 217 2.81 -29.69 7.05
C LEU A 217 1.90 -30.84 6.63
N LYS A 218 1.98 -31.98 7.33
CA LYS A 218 1.08 -33.14 7.10
C LYS A 218 -0.39 -32.79 7.29
N SER A 219 -0.68 -31.81 8.12
CA SER A 219 -2.03 -31.32 8.42
C SER A 219 -2.46 -30.13 7.55
N GLN A 220 -1.61 -29.67 6.62
CA GLN A 220 -1.95 -28.56 5.73
C GLN A 220 -3.16 -28.97 4.89
N ARG A 221 -4.23 -28.20 4.96
CA ARG A 221 -5.45 -28.46 4.20
C ARG A 221 -5.38 -27.78 2.85
N THR A 222 -6.11 -28.31 1.90
CA THR A 222 -6.45 -27.69 0.62
C THR A 222 -7.96 -27.79 0.45
N PRO A 223 -8.58 -27.04 -0.47
CA PRO A 223 -10.01 -27.17 -0.76
C PRO A 223 -10.44 -28.63 -1.01
N LYS A 224 -9.57 -29.47 -1.59
CA LYS A 224 -9.83 -30.91 -1.84
C LYS A 224 -10.10 -31.74 -0.58
N ASP A 225 -9.66 -31.26 0.58
CA ASP A 225 -9.84 -31.96 1.87
C ASP A 225 -11.20 -31.69 2.53
N PHE A 226 -12.02 -30.81 1.95
CA PHE A 226 -13.32 -30.43 2.49
C PHE A 226 -14.46 -31.14 1.72
N ARG A 227 -15.59 -31.36 2.41
CA ARG A 227 -16.79 -31.99 1.80
C ARG A 227 -17.34 -31.21 0.61
N GLN A 228 -17.15 -29.89 0.61
CA GLN A 228 -17.40 -29.03 -0.55
C GLN A 228 -16.04 -28.50 -1.05
N PRO A 229 -15.38 -29.19 -1.98
CA PRO A 229 -14.07 -28.80 -2.48
C PRO A 229 -14.13 -27.82 -3.66
N LEU A 230 -15.33 -27.57 -4.21
CA LEU A 230 -15.50 -26.70 -5.37
C LEU A 230 -15.41 -25.24 -4.95
N ILE A 231 -14.37 -24.56 -5.44
CA ILE A 231 -14.21 -23.13 -5.33
C ILE A 231 -15.09 -22.49 -6.38
N LYS A 232 -16.08 -21.71 -5.95
CA LYS A 232 -16.90 -20.89 -6.85
C LYS A 232 -16.14 -19.61 -7.22
N ALA A 233 -15.01 -19.79 -7.90
CA ALA A 233 -14.35 -18.70 -8.60
C ALA A 233 -15.19 -18.43 -9.86
N GLU A 234 -15.86 -17.29 -9.91
CA GLU A 234 -16.76 -16.94 -11.03
C GLU A 234 -15.98 -16.49 -12.27
N ARG A 235 -14.68 -16.26 -12.10
CA ARG A 235 -13.77 -15.65 -13.06
C ARG A 235 -12.38 -16.24 -12.97
N ALA A 236 -11.77 -16.45 -14.12
CA ALA A 236 -10.33 -16.64 -14.21
C ALA A 236 -9.67 -15.26 -14.26
N LEU A 237 -8.51 -15.11 -13.61
CA LEU A 237 -7.73 -13.88 -13.71
C LEU A 237 -7.00 -13.87 -15.05
N VAL A 238 -7.72 -13.42 -16.08
CA VAL A 238 -7.20 -13.25 -17.44
C VAL A 238 -7.21 -11.77 -17.74
N ARG A 239 -6.06 -11.25 -18.16
CA ARG A 239 -5.91 -9.86 -18.54
C ARG A 239 -6.83 -9.51 -19.71
N ASP A 240 -7.68 -8.50 -19.54
CA ASP A 240 -8.38 -7.85 -20.64
C ASP A 240 -7.44 -6.83 -21.30
N ALA A 241 -6.90 -7.18 -22.47
CA ALA A 241 -5.99 -6.31 -23.21
C ALA A 241 -6.65 -5.03 -23.76
N THR A 242 -7.99 -4.97 -23.77
CA THR A 242 -8.77 -3.80 -24.22
C THR A 242 -9.16 -2.88 -23.08
N TYR A 243 -8.87 -3.28 -21.84
CA TYR A 243 -9.22 -2.55 -20.65
C TYR A 243 -8.50 -1.19 -20.58
N VAL A 244 -9.28 -0.14 -20.31
CA VAL A 244 -8.80 1.19 -20.01
C VAL A 244 -9.38 1.59 -18.65
N PRO A 245 -8.55 1.90 -17.64
CA PRO A 245 -9.05 2.25 -16.32
C PRO A 245 -9.71 3.62 -16.30
N GLU A 246 -10.78 3.74 -15.53
CA GLU A 246 -11.45 4.98 -15.18
C GLU A 246 -11.45 5.15 -13.66
N PHE A 247 -10.35 5.72 -13.13
CA PHE A 247 -10.21 5.91 -11.68
C PHE A 247 -11.09 7.04 -11.18
N VAL A 248 -11.77 6.82 -10.06
CA VAL A 248 -12.61 7.82 -9.41
C VAL A 248 -11.76 9.03 -9.00
N ASN A 249 -12.24 10.24 -9.33
CA ASN A 249 -11.57 11.52 -9.05
C ASN A 249 -10.22 11.72 -9.77
N VAL A 250 -9.95 11.03 -10.89
CA VAL A 250 -8.71 11.16 -11.68
C VAL A 250 -9.03 11.65 -13.12
N PRO A 251 -8.21 12.52 -13.75
CA PRO A 251 -6.95 13.07 -13.26
C PRO A 251 -7.15 14.04 -12.09
N LEU A 252 -6.24 13.97 -11.12
CA LEU A 252 -6.19 14.95 -10.04
C LEU A 252 -5.84 16.32 -10.64
N ARG A 253 -6.49 17.36 -10.11
CA ARG A 253 -6.19 18.75 -10.46
C ARG A 253 -5.32 19.36 -9.38
N GLU A 254 -4.19 19.91 -9.78
CA GLU A 254 -3.30 20.67 -8.92
C GLU A 254 -3.40 22.16 -9.25
N ASP A 255 -3.66 22.98 -8.23
CA ASP A 255 -3.65 24.43 -8.33
C ASP A 255 -2.51 24.99 -7.47
N VAL A 256 -1.65 25.83 -8.06
CA VAL A 256 -0.53 26.45 -7.34
C VAL A 256 -1.03 27.63 -6.51
N LEU A 257 -1.02 27.48 -5.19
CA LEU A 257 -1.31 28.56 -4.25
C LEU A 257 -0.02 29.30 -3.87
N ARG A 258 0.05 30.59 -4.20
CA ARG A 258 1.18 31.44 -3.79
C ARG A 258 0.89 32.03 -2.41
N VAL A 259 1.72 31.66 -1.44
CA VAL A 259 1.70 32.22 -0.09
C VAL A 259 2.93 33.11 0.08
N THR A 260 2.71 34.36 0.45
CA THR A 260 3.80 35.28 0.79
C THR A 260 3.96 35.29 2.30
N LEU A 261 5.16 34.98 2.78
CA LEU A 261 5.50 35.00 4.20
C LEU A 261 6.28 36.28 4.52
N ASP A 262 5.96 36.91 5.65
CA ASP A 262 6.82 37.94 6.22
C ASP A 262 8.07 37.34 6.90
N ALA A 263 8.92 38.18 7.48
CA ALA A 263 10.18 37.74 8.09
C ALA A 263 9.96 36.84 9.32
N ASP A 264 8.92 37.09 10.10
CA ASP A 264 8.60 36.31 11.30
C ASP A 264 7.97 34.97 10.91
N GLU A 265 7.09 34.98 9.92
CA GLU A 265 6.48 33.77 9.35
C GLU A 265 7.52 32.87 8.66
N ALA A 266 8.48 33.44 7.93
CA ALA A 266 9.58 32.69 7.33
C ALA A 266 10.48 32.06 8.39
N ALA A 267 10.81 32.80 9.46
CA ALA A 267 11.57 32.26 10.59
C ALA A 267 10.81 31.13 11.30
N MET A 268 9.48 31.24 11.41
CA MET A 268 8.63 30.18 11.97
C MET A 268 8.62 28.93 11.07
N LEU A 269 8.50 29.09 9.75
CA LEU A 269 8.60 27.98 8.80
C LEU A 269 9.92 27.23 8.99
N ASP A 270 11.03 27.93 9.04
CA ASP A 270 12.35 27.32 9.23
C ASP A 270 12.50 26.64 10.59
N GLY A 271 11.93 27.22 11.65
CA GLY A 271 11.95 26.64 12.99
C GLY A 271 11.10 25.37 13.14
N LEU A 272 10.01 25.25 12.38
CA LEU A 272 9.07 24.11 12.42
C LEU A 272 9.35 23.06 11.34
N ARG A 273 10.19 23.38 10.36
CA ARG A 273 10.52 22.48 9.23
C ARG A 273 11.08 21.16 9.73
N LEU A 274 10.50 20.07 9.22
CA LEU A 274 11.08 18.74 9.41
C LEU A 274 12.24 18.50 8.45
N PRO A 275 13.33 17.82 8.89
CA PRO A 275 14.51 17.57 8.07
C PRO A 275 14.21 16.89 6.73
N VAL A 276 13.17 16.07 6.69
CA VAL A 276 12.74 15.31 5.51
C VAL A 276 12.36 16.21 4.31
N TYR A 277 11.99 17.47 4.56
CA TYR A 277 11.63 18.41 3.51
C TYR A 277 12.83 19.16 2.92
N GLY A 278 14.01 19.11 3.54
CA GLY A 278 15.19 19.81 3.03
C GLY A 278 14.91 21.28 2.71
N SER A 279 15.08 21.68 1.44
CA SER A 279 14.80 23.04 0.96
C SER A 279 13.41 23.21 0.32
N ASP A 280 12.50 22.23 0.42
CA ASP A 280 11.14 22.32 -0.11
C ASP A 280 10.20 23.02 0.87
N ASP A 281 10.14 24.35 0.74
CA ASP A 281 9.30 25.21 1.57
C ASP A 281 7.80 24.91 1.39
N ALA A 282 7.37 24.50 0.21
CA ALA A 282 5.97 24.24 -0.08
C ALA A 282 5.48 22.99 0.65
N SER A 283 6.27 21.90 0.63
CA SER A 283 5.95 20.69 1.37
C SER A 283 6.08 20.88 2.88
N ALA A 284 7.08 21.63 3.34
CA ALA A 284 7.22 21.97 4.75
C ALA A 284 6.02 22.79 5.27
N LEU A 285 5.61 23.83 4.54
CA LEU A 285 4.45 24.66 4.90
C LEU A 285 3.15 23.85 4.88
N ARG A 286 2.97 22.99 3.86
CA ARG A 286 1.81 22.08 3.77
C ARG A 286 1.74 21.17 5.00
N ASP A 287 2.85 20.52 5.36
CA ASP A 287 2.90 19.64 6.52
C ASP A 287 2.54 20.36 7.82
N ILE A 288 3.10 21.56 8.04
CA ILE A 288 2.81 22.38 9.23
C ILE A 288 1.32 22.73 9.29
N LEU A 289 0.75 23.21 8.18
CA LEU A 289 -0.65 23.63 8.11
C LEU A 289 -1.60 22.45 8.35
N PHE A 290 -1.40 21.33 7.67
CA PHE A 290 -2.27 20.16 7.82
C PHE A 290 -2.06 19.45 9.15
N THR A 291 -0.86 19.50 9.73
CA THR A 291 -0.61 19.05 11.11
C THR A 291 -1.42 19.87 12.11
N TRP A 292 -1.37 21.21 12.00
CA TRP A 292 -2.19 22.08 12.83
C TRP A 292 -3.69 21.81 12.65
N TRP A 293 -4.13 21.63 11.40
CA TRP A 293 -5.53 21.35 11.09
C TRP A 293 -5.98 20.01 11.70
N GLU A 294 -5.18 18.95 11.52
CA GLU A 294 -5.43 17.63 12.11
C GLU A 294 -5.53 17.72 13.63
N GLU A 295 -4.55 18.33 14.30
CA GLU A 295 -4.53 18.46 15.76
C GLU A 295 -5.69 19.29 16.31
N ARG A 296 -6.09 20.34 15.58
CA ARG A 296 -7.14 21.26 16.00
C ARG A 296 -8.55 20.74 15.74
N PHE A 297 -8.79 20.11 14.59
CA PHE A 297 -10.13 19.80 14.10
C PHE A 297 -10.45 18.30 14.07
N LEU A 298 -9.45 17.43 13.92
CA LEU A 298 -9.66 15.99 13.94
C LEU A 298 -9.55 15.38 15.34
N GLY A 299 -8.93 16.10 16.30
CA GLY A 299 -8.87 15.70 17.70
C GLY A 299 -8.41 14.24 17.90
N ALA A 300 -9.19 13.46 18.65
CA ALA A 300 -8.94 12.03 18.91
C ALA A 300 -9.47 11.06 17.83
N ALA A 301 -9.85 11.54 16.63
CA ALA A 301 -10.16 10.68 15.47
C ALA A 301 -8.91 9.99 14.87
N GLN A 302 -7.92 9.72 15.71
CA GLN A 302 -6.52 9.31 15.46
C GLN A 302 -6.34 8.00 14.68
N ALA A 303 -7.42 7.33 14.28
CA ALA A 303 -7.36 6.02 13.64
C ALA A 303 -8.30 5.84 12.43
N GLY A 304 -8.85 6.93 11.87
CA GLY A 304 -9.82 6.82 10.78
C GLY A 304 -11.13 6.15 11.19
N ALA A 305 -11.44 6.16 12.50
CA ALA A 305 -12.70 5.66 13.02
C ALA A 305 -13.82 6.65 12.65
N PRO A 306 -14.97 6.18 12.12
CA PRO A 306 -16.10 7.05 11.83
C PRO A 306 -16.57 7.77 13.10
N ALA A 307 -17.06 9.00 12.96
CA ALA A 307 -17.75 9.66 14.05
C ALA A 307 -19.03 8.86 14.38
N VAL A 308 -19.03 8.15 15.50
CA VAL A 308 -20.22 7.42 16.00
C VAL A 308 -20.97 8.34 16.98
N GLY A 309 -22.11 8.88 16.54
CA GLY A 309 -22.97 9.76 17.35
C GLY A 309 -23.85 10.66 16.48
N ASP A 310 -24.90 11.25 17.07
CA ASP A 310 -25.81 12.15 16.36
C ASP A 310 -25.08 13.45 16.00
N ARG A 311 -24.82 13.66 14.70
CA ARG A 311 -24.54 14.98 14.12
C ARG A 311 -25.86 15.65 13.75
#